data_AF-A0A951RPZ6-F1
#
_entry.id   AF-A0A951RPZ6-F1
#
_cell.length_a   1.000
_cell.length_b   1.000
_cell.length_c   1.000
_cell.angle_alpha   90.00
_cell.angle_beta   90.00
_cell.angle_gamma   90.00
#
_symmetry.space_group_name_H-M   'P 1'
#
loop_
_entity.id
_entity.type
_entity.pdbx_description
1 polymer ?
#
loop_
_entity_poly.entity_id
_entity_poly.type
_entity_poly.pdbx_seq_one_letter_code
_entity_poly.pdbx_strand_id
1 'polypeptide(L)'
;MNRKSRLILSIAFLSWLPASQAQQWVSKTYAYDSIMNITYGAAIDFNGAETNLQLDLYNPVCDDPEGVSRKPLVIFIHGGGILDWQ
;
A
#
# COMPACT_ATOMS: atom_id res chain seq x y z
N MET A 1 7.80 24.34 -47.58
CA MET A 1 7.01 24.25 -46.34
C MET A 1 7.12 25.55 -45.56
N ASN A 2 6.03 26.31 -45.40
CA ASN A 2 6.06 27.63 -44.77
C ASN A 2 6.31 27.52 -43.25
N ARG A 3 6.82 28.59 -42.60
CA ARG A 3 7.14 28.58 -41.16
C ARG A 3 5.94 28.20 -40.28
N LYS A 4 4.73 28.58 -40.72
CA LYS A 4 3.45 28.25 -40.05
C LYS A 4 3.16 26.74 -40.10
N SER A 5 3.41 26.10 -41.23
CA SER A 5 3.23 24.66 -41.47
C SER A 5 4.25 23.83 -40.69
N ARG A 6 5.48 24.33 -40.51
CA ARG A 6 6.47 23.70 -39.60
C ARG A 6 5.98 23.73 -38.15
N LEU A 7 5.47 24.88 -37.70
CA LEU A 7 4.96 25.05 -36.34
C LEU A 7 3.74 24.15 -36.06
N ILE A 8 2.81 24.06 -37.00
CA ILE A 8 1.63 23.19 -36.89
C ILE A 8 2.05 21.71 -36.84
N LEU A 9 3.02 21.29 -37.68
CA LEU A 9 3.53 19.91 -37.63
C LEU A 9 4.19 19.60 -36.28
N SER A 10 4.98 20.53 -35.73
CA SER A 10 5.64 20.35 -34.44
C SER A 10 4.65 20.22 -33.27
N ILE A 11 3.58 21.03 -33.27
CA ILE A 11 2.54 20.97 -32.25
C ILE A 11 1.76 19.64 -32.34
N ALA A 12 1.42 19.22 -33.56
CA ALA A 12 0.74 17.93 -33.79
C ALA A 12 1.60 16.74 -33.35
N PHE A 13 2.93 16.84 -33.49
CA PHE A 13 3.86 15.79 -33.06
C PHE A 13 4.02 15.75 -31.53
N LEU A 14 3.97 16.90 -30.84
CA LEU A 14 4.02 16.95 -29.37
C LEU A 14 2.72 16.47 -28.71
N SER A 15 1.56 16.65 -29.35
CA SER A 15 0.27 16.15 -28.83
C SER A 15 0.12 14.63 -28.89
N TRP A 16 1.05 13.92 -29.54
CA TRP A 16 1.02 12.47 -29.68
C TRP A 16 2.03 11.72 -28.82
N LEU A 17 2.69 12.40 -27.88
CA LEU A 17 3.46 11.71 -26.86
C LEU A 17 2.47 10.93 -25.99
N PRO A 18 2.47 9.57 -26.03
CA PRO A 18 1.70 8.82 -25.05
C PRO A 18 2.21 9.24 -23.66
N ALA A 19 1.30 9.61 -22.77
CA ALA A 19 1.63 9.79 -21.37
C ALA A 19 2.25 8.47 -20.89
N SER A 20 3.58 8.43 -20.79
CA SER A 20 4.30 7.29 -20.26
C SER A 20 3.76 7.06 -18.85
N GLN A 21 2.94 6.03 -18.68
CA GLN A 21 2.49 5.53 -17.38
C GLN A 21 3.72 4.90 -16.71
N ALA A 22 4.61 5.76 -16.23
CA ALA A 22 5.85 5.40 -15.59
C ALA A 22 5.54 5.04 -14.14
N GLN A 23 5.10 3.81 -13.93
CA GLN A 23 5.45 2.98 -12.78
C GLN A 23 4.75 1.62 -12.94
N GLN A 24 5.49 0.58 -13.34
CA GLN A 24 5.02 -0.82 -13.21
C GLN A 24 4.70 -1.19 -11.74
N TRP A 25 5.19 -0.35 -10.81
CA TRP A 25 5.06 -0.47 -9.37
C TRP A 25 4.03 0.50 -8.79
N VAL A 26 3.19 1.17 -9.60
CA VAL A 26 1.96 1.78 -9.09
C VAL A 26 1.08 0.62 -8.69
N SER A 27 1.16 0.33 -7.40
CA SER A 27 0.49 -0.74 -6.70
C SER A 27 -0.97 -0.81 -7.14
N LYS A 28 -1.35 -1.93 -7.76
CA LYS A 28 -2.75 -2.31 -7.79
C LYS A 28 -3.18 -2.46 -6.33
N THR A 29 -4.06 -1.58 -5.87
CA THR A 29 -4.67 -1.70 -4.56
C THR A 29 -5.83 -2.69 -4.62
N TYR A 30 -6.05 -3.39 -3.51
CA TYR A 30 -7.16 -4.32 -3.33
C TYR A 30 -8.05 -3.80 -2.21
N ALA A 31 -9.35 -4.02 -2.31
CA ALA A 31 -10.28 -3.71 -1.22
C ALA A 31 -10.05 -4.67 -0.05
N TYR A 32 -10.05 -4.13 1.16
CA TYR A 32 -9.89 -4.89 2.41
C TYR A 32 -10.63 -4.19 3.55
N ASP A 33 -10.96 -4.97 4.57
CA ASP A 33 -11.36 -4.47 5.89
C ASP A 33 -10.18 -4.62 6.86
N SER A 34 -10.15 -3.80 7.91
CA SER A 34 -9.08 -3.87 8.91
C SER A 34 -9.58 -3.67 10.33
N ILE A 35 -8.92 -4.35 11.27
CA ILE A 35 -9.05 -4.13 12.70
C ILE A 35 -7.67 -3.70 13.20
N MET A 36 -7.60 -2.51 13.80
CA MET A 36 -6.33 -1.88 14.16
C MET A 36 -6.04 -2.05 15.66
N ASN A 37 -4.76 -2.03 16.01
CA ASN A 37 -4.26 -1.95 17.39
C ASN A 37 -4.78 -3.06 18.33
N ILE A 38 -4.88 -4.29 17.82
CA ILE A 38 -5.29 -5.45 18.63
C ILE A 38 -4.15 -5.81 19.58
N THR A 39 -4.35 -5.58 20.88
CA THR A 39 -3.42 -6.07 21.90
C THR A 39 -3.44 -7.60 21.91
N TYR A 40 -2.29 -8.21 21.66
CA TYR A 40 -2.13 -9.67 21.63
C TYR A 40 -1.20 -10.20 22.74
N GLY A 41 -0.53 -9.31 23.47
CA GLY A 41 0.35 -9.67 24.57
C GLY A 41 1.06 -8.46 25.17
N ALA A 42 2.06 -8.72 26.01
CA ALA A 42 2.94 -7.71 26.58
C ALA A 42 4.38 -8.26 26.68
N ALA A 43 5.37 -7.37 26.65
CA ALA A 43 6.78 -7.71 26.80
C ALA A 43 7.55 -6.58 27.48
N ILE A 44 8.72 -6.90 28.05
CA ILE A 44 9.65 -5.88 28.55
C ILE A 44 10.41 -5.28 27.36
N ASP A 45 10.37 -3.96 27.23
CA ASP A 45 11.06 -3.20 26.22
C ASP A 45 12.58 -3.06 26.50
N PHE A 46 13.30 -2.36 25.64
CA PHE A 46 14.74 -2.17 25.80
C PHE A 46 15.13 -1.24 26.97
N ASN A 47 14.18 -0.47 27.51
CA ASN A 47 14.35 0.40 28.68
C ASN A 47 13.96 -0.32 29.99
N GLY A 48 13.50 -1.57 29.92
CA GLY A 48 13.03 -2.33 31.08
C GLY A 48 11.58 -2.06 31.47
N ALA A 49 10.83 -1.30 30.67
CA ALA A 49 9.40 -1.04 30.89
C ALA A 49 8.54 -2.13 30.23
N GLU A 50 7.41 -2.48 30.82
CA GLU A 50 6.44 -3.36 30.17
C GLU A 50 5.66 -2.57 29.11
N THR A 51 5.60 -3.11 27.88
CA THR A 51 4.82 -2.54 26.77
C THR A 51 3.83 -3.56 26.23
N ASN A 52 2.66 -3.07 25.82
CA ASN A 52 1.64 -3.89 25.16
C ASN A 52 2.04 -4.12 23.71
N LEU A 53 1.99 -5.37 23.28
CA LEU A 53 2.21 -5.74 21.89
C LEU A 53 0.89 -5.67 21.13
N GLN A 54 0.87 -4.87 20.07
CA GLN A 54 -0.30 -4.66 19.23
C GLN A 54 -0.03 -5.14 17.80
N LEU A 55 -1.08 -5.61 17.13
CA LEU A 55 -1.06 -5.95 15.71
C LEU A 55 -2.29 -5.38 15.01
N ASP A 56 -2.16 -5.22 13.71
CA ASP A 56 -3.27 -4.90 12.82
C ASP A 56 -3.66 -6.15 12.03
N LEU A 57 -4.97 -6.38 11.90
CA LEU A 57 -5.51 -7.46 11.09
C LEU A 57 -6.10 -6.87 9.82
N TYR A 58 -5.61 -7.31 8.66
CA TYR A 58 -6.14 -6.94 7.35
C TYR A 58 -6.83 -8.15 6.70
N ASN A 59 -8.11 -8.02 6.36
CA ASN A 59 -8.88 -9.08 5.70
C ASN A 59 -9.28 -8.62 4.29
N PRO A 60 -8.88 -9.32 3.23
CA PRO A 60 -9.28 -8.96 1.88
C PRO A 60 -10.79 -9.15 1.69
N VAL A 61 -11.42 -8.22 0.96
CA VAL A 61 -12.80 -8.38 0.48
C VAL A 61 -12.79 -9.48 -0.58
N CYS A 62 -13.63 -10.50 -0.38
CA CYS A 62 -13.77 -11.65 -1.27
C CYS A 62 -15.24 -11.90 -1.56
N ASP A 63 -15.53 -12.65 -2.62
CA ASP A 63 -16.88 -13.15 -2.93
C ASP A 63 -17.25 -14.34 -2.00
N ASP A 64 -17.13 -14.12 -0.70
CA ASP A 64 -17.45 -15.06 0.37
C ASP A 64 -18.08 -14.30 1.55
N PRO A 65 -19.38 -13.93 1.43
CA PRO A 65 -20.05 -13.11 2.43
C PRO A 65 -20.21 -13.81 3.79
N GLU A 66 -20.19 -15.14 3.81
CA GLU A 66 -20.29 -15.95 5.04
C GLU A 66 -18.92 -16.19 5.71
N GLY A 67 -17.82 -15.82 5.04
CA GLY A 67 -16.46 -15.93 5.58
C GLY A 67 -16.01 -17.37 5.87
N VAL A 68 -16.60 -18.36 5.21
CA VAL A 68 -16.33 -19.79 5.47
C VAL A 68 -15.07 -20.30 4.79
N SER A 69 -14.54 -19.57 3.81
CA SER A 69 -13.35 -19.95 3.07
C SER A 69 -12.09 -19.78 3.90
N ARG A 70 -11.22 -20.80 3.86
CA ARG A 70 -9.87 -20.69 4.44
C ARG A 70 -9.01 -19.78 3.57
N LYS A 71 -8.28 -18.86 4.21
CA LYS A 71 -7.37 -17.92 3.54
C LYS A 71 -5.92 -18.20 3.95
N PRO A 72 -4.93 -17.98 3.07
CA PRO A 72 -3.54 -17.99 3.48
C PRO A 72 -3.30 -16.90 4.51
N LEU A 73 -2.56 -17.22 5.57
CA LEU A 73 -2.15 -16.26 6.59
C LEU A 73 -0.75 -15.73 6.26
N VAL A 74 -0.64 -14.41 6.20
CA VAL A 74 0.64 -13.71 6.11
C VAL A 74 0.82 -12.90 7.38
N ILE A 75 1.95 -13.08 8.06
CA ILE A 75 2.34 -12.26 9.22
C ILE A 75 3.52 -11.41 8.77
N PHE A 76 3.34 -10.09 8.82
CA PHE A 76 4.39 -9.13 8.56
C PHE A 76 4.85 -8.51 9.89
N ILE A 77 6.11 -8.73 10.24
CA ILE A 77 6.73 -8.17 11.44
C ILE A 77 7.78 -7.18 10.95
N HIS A 78 7.61 -5.90 11.27
CA HIS A 78 8.62 -4.90 10.96
C HIS A 78 9.83 -5.05 11.89
N GLY A 79 11.03 -4.72 11.40
CA GLY A 79 12.23 -4.64 12.24
C GLY A 79 12.29 -3.33 13.05
N GLY A 80 13.30 -3.23 13.91
CA GLY A 80 13.58 -2.05 14.73
C GLY A 80 13.24 -2.21 16.21
N GLY A 81 13.65 -1.25 17.04
CA GLY A 81 13.17 -1.12 18.42
C GLY A 81 11.83 -0.41 18.40
N ILE A 82 10.81 -1.01 19.02
CA ILE A 82 9.52 -0.35 19.23
C ILE A 82 9.76 0.78 20.24
N LEU A 83 9.63 2.01 19.78
CA LEU A 83 9.42 3.17 20.63
C LEU A 83 7.91 3.41 20.61
N ASP A 84 7.29 3.60 21.77
CA ASP A 84 5.89 4.03 21.83
C ASP A 84 5.77 5.36 21.08
N TRP A 85 5.30 5.31 19.82
CA TRP A 85 4.98 6.49 19.03
C TRP A 85 3.61 6.98 19.48
N GLN A 86 3.59 7.72 20.60
CA GLN A 86 2.48 8.60 20.96
C GLN A 86 2.45 9.84 20.07
#